data_AF-A0A3D4UU33-F1
#
_entry.id   AF-A0A3D4UU33-F1
#
_cell.length_a   1.000
_cell.length_b   1.000
_cell.length_c   1.000
_cell.angle_alpha   90.00
_cell.angle_beta   90.00
_cell.angle_gamma   90.00
#
_symmetry.space_group_name_H-M   'P 1'
#
loop_
_entity.id
_entity.type
_entity.pdbx_description
1 polymer ?
#
loop_
_entity_poly.entity_id
_entity_poly.type
_entity_poly.pdbx_seq_one_letter_code
_entity_poly.pdbx_strand_id
1 'polypeptide(L)' 'MAKKEKKKKKFIQDAIKRPGAFTAKAKKKGITTAQLQENVLSNPDDYDERTVKQARLRKTLVGLNKKKKDKKK' A
#
# COMPACT_ATOMS: atom_id res chain seq x y z
N MET A 1 -23.51 8.33 -13.07
CA MET A 1 -22.18 8.65 -12.46
C MET A 1 -21.78 7.77 -11.25
N ALA A 2 -22.22 6.50 -11.13
CA ALA A 2 -21.96 5.65 -9.94
C ALA A 2 -20.74 4.68 -10.02
N LYS A 3 -19.95 4.70 -11.11
CA LYS A 3 -18.94 3.66 -11.40
C LYS A 3 -17.57 3.90 -10.71
N LYS A 4 -17.28 5.12 -10.24
CA LYS A 4 -15.97 5.48 -9.64
C LYS A 4 -15.81 5.02 -8.19
N GLU A 5 -16.88 4.98 -7.39
CA GLU A 5 -16.78 4.60 -5.97
C GLU A 5 -16.60 3.09 -5.75
N LYS A 6 -17.29 2.25 -6.54
CA LYS A 6 -17.13 0.78 -6.44
C LYS A 6 -15.70 0.31 -6.74
N LYS A 7 -14.97 1.01 -7.63
CA LYS A 7 -13.55 0.71 -7.93
C LYS A 7 -12.63 0.99 -6.73
N LYS A 8 -12.93 2.01 -5.92
CA LYS A 8 -12.14 2.35 -4.71
C LYS A 8 -12.24 1.27 -3.62
N LYS A 9 -13.42 0.70 -3.36
CA LYS A 9 -13.53 -0.40 -2.38
C LYS A 9 -12.84 -1.69 -2.85
N LYS A 10 -12.95 -2.02 -4.14
CA LYS A 10 -12.36 -3.25 -4.70
C LYS A 10 -10.83 -3.27 -4.64
N PHE A 11 -10.13 -2.16 -4.89
CA PHE A 11 -8.66 -2.20 -4.88
C PHE A 11 -8.08 -2.52 -3.49
N ILE A 12 -8.74 -2.09 -2.41
CA ILE A 12 -8.30 -2.39 -1.04
C ILE A 12 -8.49 -3.88 -0.76
N GLN A 13 -9.65 -4.44 -1.12
CA GLN A 13 -9.90 -5.87 -0.97
C GLN A 13 -8.90 -6.71 -1.77
N ASP A 14 -8.61 -6.32 -3.01
CA ASP A 14 -7.63 -7.02 -3.84
C ASP A 14 -6.19 -6.92 -3.29
N ALA A 15 -5.84 -5.81 -2.65
CA ALA A 15 -4.56 -5.66 -1.96
C ALA A 15 -4.47 -6.50 -0.68
N ILE A 16 -5.60 -6.69 0.03
CA ILE A 16 -5.69 -7.49 1.27
C ILE A 16 -5.70 -8.99 0.99
N LYS A 17 -6.24 -9.46 -0.16
CA LYS A 17 -6.28 -10.89 -0.55
C LYS A 17 -4.94 -11.62 -0.48
N ARG A 18 -3.82 -10.89 -0.50
CA ARG A 18 -2.46 -11.43 -0.39
C ARG A 18 -1.72 -10.75 0.76
N PRO A 19 -2.07 -11.06 2.02
CA PRO A 19 -1.39 -10.48 3.17
C PRO A 19 0.10 -10.87 3.12
N GLY A 20 0.98 -9.93 3.48
CA GLY A 20 2.43 -10.18 3.50
C GLY A 20 3.14 -10.21 2.14
N ALA A 21 2.43 -10.23 1.01
CA ALA A 21 3.07 -10.27 -0.32
C ALA A 21 3.96 -9.04 -0.59
N PHE A 22 3.53 -7.86 -0.15
CA PHE A 22 4.34 -6.63 -0.25
C PHE A 22 5.62 -6.71 0.59
N THR A 23 5.54 -7.31 1.78
CA THR A 23 6.69 -7.57 2.65
C THR A 23 7.65 -8.57 2.03
N ALA A 24 7.13 -9.64 1.42
CA ALA A 24 7.95 -10.61 0.71
C ALA A 24 8.69 -9.98 -0.48
N LYS A 25 8.03 -9.11 -1.26
CA LYS A 25 8.69 -8.36 -2.35
C LYS A 25 9.83 -7.47 -1.85
N ALA A 26 9.62 -6.77 -0.73
CA ALA A 26 10.66 -5.93 -0.13
C ALA A 26 11.86 -6.76 0.34
N LYS A 27 11.60 -7.87 1.06
CA LYS A 27 12.63 -8.81 1.52
C LYS A 27 13.44 -9.39 0.35
N LYS A 28 12.78 -9.80 -0.73
CA LYS A 28 13.45 -10.32 -1.94
C LYS A 28 14.40 -9.30 -2.58
N LYS A 29 14.08 -8.01 -2.47
CA LYS A 29 14.93 -6.90 -2.96
C LYS A 29 15.97 -6.45 -1.94
N GLY A 30 16.03 -7.05 -0.74
CA GLY A 30 16.94 -6.63 0.33
C GLY A 30 16.62 -5.25 0.92
N ILE A 31 15.41 -4.72 0.69
CA ILE A 31 15.01 -3.39 1.15
C ILE A 31 13.87 -3.48 2.17
N THR A 32 13.70 -2.40 2.93
CA THR A 32 12.57 -2.29 3.85
C THR A 32 11.25 -2.08 3.09
N THR A 33 10.15 -2.44 3.74
CA THR A 33 8.81 -2.16 3.22
C THR A 33 8.51 -0.66 3.12
N ALA A 34 9.19 0.18 3.90
CA ALA A 34 9.10 1.63 3.75
C ALA A 34 9.84 2.11 2.49
N GLN A 35 11.07 1.65 2.25
CA GLN A 35 11.81 1.97 1.03
C GLN A 35 11.09 1.48 -0.23
N LEU A 36 10.56 0.25 -0.22
CA LEU A 36 9.76 -0.24 -1.34
C LEU A 36 8.54 0.64 -1.59
N GLN A 37 7.88 1.13 -0.53
CA GLN A 37 6.76 2.06 -0.69
C GLN A 37 7.20 3.36 -1.36
N GLU A 38 8.27 4.00 -0.89
CA GLU A 38 8.74 5.26 -1.47
C GLU A 38 9.17 5.08 -2.93
N ASN A 39 9.88 4.00 -3.25
CA ASN A 39 10.29 3.70 -4.64
C ASN A 39 9.07 3.50 -5.56
N VAL A 40 8.06 2.76 -5.10
CA VAL A 40 6.84 2.50 -5.86
C VAL A 40 5.96 3.74 -5.99
N LEU A 41 5.96 4.63 -4.99
CA LEU A 41 5.20 5.88 -5.05
C LEU A 41 5.90 6.94 -5.90
N SER A 42 7.23 6.91 -5.96
CA SER A 42 8.03 7.85 -6.76
C SER A 42 7.94 7.50 -8.24
N ASN A 43 8.03 6.21 -8.59
CA ASN A 43 7.97 5.75 -9.98
C ASN A 43 6.86 4.69 -10.16
N PRO A 44 5.58 5.07 -10.07
CA PRO A 44 4.48 4.09 -10.09
C PRO A 44 4.35 3.32 -11.40
N ASP A 45 4.83 3.87 -12.51
CA ASP A 45 4.75 3.26 -13.83
C ASP A 45 5.74 2.09 -14.04
N ASP A 46 6.81 2.05 -13.25
CA ASP A 46 7.82 0.96 -13.27
C ASP A 46 7.36 -0.31 -12.53
N TYR A 47 6.19 -0.27 -11.88
CA TYR A 47 5.71 -1.36 -11.05
C TYR A 47 4.33 -1.85 -11.46
N ASP A 48 4.07 -3.14 -11.22
CA ASP A 48 2.73 -3.69 -11.41
C ASP A 48 1.68 -2.86 -10.66
N GLU A 49 0.51 -2.65 -11.27
CA GLU A 49 -0.60 -1.97 -10.61
C GLU A 49 -0.92 -2.54 -9.22
N ARG A 50 -0.72 -3.85 -9.04
CA ARG A 50 -0.92 -4.55 -7.76
C ARG A 50 0.07 -4.07 -6.71
N THR A 51 1.33 -3.87 -7.07
CA THR A 51 2.39 -3.35 -6.19
C THR A 51 2.09 -1.90 -5.81
N VAL A 52 1.64 -1.09 -6.78
CA VAL A 52 1.22 0.30 -6.53
C VAL A 52 0.03 0.35 -5.56
N LYS A 53 -0.99 -0.50 -5.77
CA LYS A 53 -2.14 -0.63 -4.85
C LYS A 53 -1.70 -1.03 -3.44
N GLN A 54 -0.78 -1.97 -3.31
CA GLN A 54 -0.21 -2.41 -2.02
C GLN A 54 0.58 -1.29 -1.32
N ALA A 55 1.41 -0.53 -2.05
CA ALA A 55 2.15 0.61 -1.51
C ALA A 55 1.21 1.70 -0.98
N ARG A 56 0.17 2.04 -1.74
CA ARG A 56 -0.87 3.00 -1.31
C ARG A 56 -1.65 2.52 -0.08
N LEU A 57 -1.97 1.23 -0.01
CA LEU A 57 -2.59 0.63 1.17
C LEU A 57 -1.69 0.80 2.39
N ARG A 58 -0.39 0.47 2.28
CA ARG A 58 0.57 0.66 3.36
C ARG A 58 0.63 2.12 3.83
N LYS A 59 0.74 3.08 2.90
CA LYS A 59 0.73 4.52 3.21
C LYS A 59 -0.48 4.90 4.06
N THR A 60 -1.66 4.38 3.69
CA THR A 60 -2.91 4.59 4.43
C THR A 60 -2.83 4.00 5.84
N LEU A 61 -2.41 2.74 5.97
CA LEU A 61 -2.32 2.04 7.26
C LEU A 61 -1.32 2.72 8.21
N VAL A 62 -0.16 3.15 7.70
CA VAL A 62 0.83 3.89 8.48
C VAL A 62 0.27 5.22 8.96
N GLY A 63 -0.43 5.96 8.10
CA GLY A 63 -1.09 7.21 8.46
C GLY A 63 -2.15 7.02 9.55
N LEU A 64 -2.99 5.99 9.44
CA LEU A 64 -3.97 5.64 10.47
C LEU A 64 -3.29 5.28 11.80
N ASN A 65 -2.20 4.53 11.76
CA ASN A 65 -1.47 4.15 12.96
C ASN A 65 -0.82 5.36 13.65
N LYS A 66 -0.27 6.30 12.88
CA LYS A 66 0.25 7.57 13.40
C LYS A 66 -0.84 8.38 14.10
N LYS A 67 -2.00 8.56 13.44
CA LYS A 67 -3.16 9.27 14.03
C LYS A 67 -3.65 8.62 15.32
N LYS A 68 -3.67 7.28 15.38
CA LYS A 68 -4.05 6.55 16.60
C LYS A 68 -3.06 6.78 17.76
N LYS A 69 -1.75 6.82 17.47
CA LYS A 69 -0.73 7.10 18.48
C LYS A 69 -0.82 8.53 19.00
N ASP A 70 -1.05 9.48 18.10
CA ASP A 70 -1.18 10.89 18.43
C ASP A 70 -2.37 11.15 19.37
N LYS A 71 -3.53 10.54 19.09
CA LYS A 71 -4.72 10.60 19.96
C LYS A 71 -4.58 9.91 21.33
N LYS A 72 -3.57 9.05 21.50
CA LYS A 72 -3.30 8.34 22.76
C LYS A 72 -2.27 9.06 23.63
N LYS A 73 -1.60 10.07 23.06
CA LYS A 73 -0.64 10.93 23.74
C LYS A 73 -1.36 12.12 24.37
#